data_AF-A0A3S3SWJ5-F1
#
_entry.id   AF-A0A3S3SWJ5-F1
#
_cell.length_a   1.000
_cell.length_b   1.000
_cell.length_c   1.000
_cell.angle_alpha   90.00
_cell.angle_beta   90.00
_cell.angle_gamma   90.00
#
_symmetry.space_group_name_H-M   'P 1'
#
loop_
_entity.id
_entity.type
_entity.pdbx_description
1 polymer ?
#
loop_
_entity_poly.entity_id
_entity_poly.type
_entity_poly.pdbx_seq_one_letter_code
_entity_poly.pdbx_strand_id
1 'polypeptide(L)'
;MSNKTEILTQNNFKLYIEFKDNIIFENELINKNIDYYRDEKSIINFRYFFLSKDSELIDLILKTNNIVANIESLPIPEFNQTKKIQLIYLKVAIGIIII
;
A
#
# COMPACT_ATOMS: atom_id res chain seq x y z
N MET A 1 3.84 19.75 -6.74
CA MET A 1 2.41 20.04 -6.95
C MET A 1 1.64 18.83 -6.45
N SER A 2 0.98 18.86 -5.28
CA SER A 2 0.22 17.69 -4.85
C SER A 2 -0.78 17.99 -3.75
N ASN A 3 -2.04 18.09 -4.16
CA ASN A 3 -3.19 17.70 -3.37
C ASN A 3 -4.33 17.40 -4.37
N LYS A 4 -4.31 16.21 -5.00
CA LYS A 4 -5.26 15.88 -6.07
C LYS A 4 -6.50 15.21 -5.50
N THR A 5 -7.59 15.96 -5.38
CA THR A 5 -8.89 15.44 -4.90
C THR A 5 -9.43 14.30 -5.77
N GLU A 6 -9.02 14.22 -7.03
CA GLU A 6 -9.32 13.12 -7.97
C GLU A 6 -8.90 11.75 -7.45
N ILE A 7 -7.92 11.67 -6.55
CA ILE A 7 -7.49 10.40 -5.95
C ILE A 7 -8.62 9.82 -5.10
N LEU A 8 -9.45 10.65 -4.48
CA LEU A 8 -10.56 10.21 -3.61
C LEU A 8 -11.67 9.47 -4.37
N THR A 9 -11.84 9.74 -5.67
CA THR A 9 -12.88 9.11 -6.51
C THR A 9 -12.38 7.86 -7.23
N GLN A 10 -11.07 7.59 -7.21
CA GLN A 10 -10.43 6.43 -7.82
C GLN A 10 -10.17 5.32 -6.79
N ASN A 11 -9.71 4.15 -7.26
CA ASN A 11 -9.32 3.06 -6.37
C ASN A 11 -8.07 3.44 -5.55
N ASN A 12 -8.30 3.93 -4.34
CA ASN A 12 -7.29 4.49 -3.45
C ASN A 12 -7.11 3.67 -2.17
N PHE A 13 -6.00 3.94 -1.49
CA PHE A 13 -5.76 3.44 -0.15
C PHE A 13 -5.30 4.57 0.77
N LYS A 14 -5.46 4.34 2.07
CA LYS A 14 -5.17 5.31 3.11
C LYS A 14 -3.89 4.93 3.85
N LEU A 15 -3.11 5.96 4.15
CA LEU A 15 -1.87 5.84 4.91
C LEU A 15 -1.82 6.92 5.98
N TYR A 16 -1.46 6.53 7.19
CA TYR A 16 -1.22 7.44 8.31
C TYR A 16 0.28 7.49 8.59
N ILE A 17 0.85 8.68 8.49
CA ILE A 17 2.27 8.95 8.77
C ILE A 17 2.40 9.69 10.09
N GLU A 18 3.37 9.26 10.92
CA GLU A 18 3.72 9.96 12.15
C GLU A 18 4.32 11.33 11.86
N PHE A 19 4.08 12.30 12.73
CA PHE A 19 4.54 13.68 12.54
C PHE A 19 6.05 13.79 12.31
N LYS A 20 6.83 12.98 13.06
CA LYS A 20 8.30 12.98 13.03
C LYS A 20 8.87 12.61 11.64
N ASP A 21 8.17 11.78 10.88
CA ASP A 21 8.65 11.22 9.61
C ASP A 21 8.06 11.93 8.39
N ASN A 22 7.11 12.86 8.60
CA ASN A 22 6.35 13.49 7.51
C ASN A 22 7.21 14.26 6.52
N ILE A 23 8.22 14.98 7.01
CA ILE A 23 9.09 15.80 6.16
C ILE A 23 9.87 14.91 5.19
N ILE A 24 10.43 13.81 5.69
CA ILE A 24 11.18 12.84 4.88
C ILE A 24 10.23 12.19 3.86
N PHE A 25 9.03 11.82 4.33
CA PHE A 25 8.03 11.19 3.47
C PHE A 25 7.56 12.10 2.33
N GLU A 26 7.17 13.34 2.61
CA GLU A 26 6.74 14.30 1.56
C GLU A 26 7.87 14.56 0.55
N ASN A 27 9.12 14.65 1.03
CA ASN A 27 10.26 14.83 0.14
C ASN A 27 10.45 13.64 -0.82
N GLU A 28 10.31 12.41 -0.33
CA GLU A 28 10.37 11.21 -1.17
C GLU A 28 9.24 11.14 -2.20
N LEU A 29 8.02 11.55 -1.81
CA LEU A 29 6.89 11.65 -2.75
C LEU A 29 7.17 12.64 -3.88
N ILE A 30 7.73 13.80 -3.53
CA ILE A 30 8.12 14.83 -4.51
C ILE A 30 9.22 14.30 -5.44
N ASN A 31 10.27 13.71 -4.87
CA ASN A 31 11.41 13.17 -5.63
C ASN A 31 10.99 12.09 -6.63
N LYS A 32 10.00 11.27 -6.26
CA LYS A 32 9.48 10.19 -7.11
C LYS A 32 8.25 10.59 -7.94
N ASN A 33 7.85 11.87 -7.87
CA ASN A 33 6.70 12.43 -8.57
C ASN A 33 5.40 11.62 -8.34
N ILE A 34 5.17 11.20 -7.10
CA ILE A 34 3.99 10.43 -6.71
C ILE A 34 2.87 11.39 -6.36
N ASP A 35 1.72 11.22 -7.02
CA ASP A 35 0.52 11.98 -6.75
C ASP A 35 -0.14 11.52 -5.44
N TYR A 36 -0.51 12.48 -4.59
CA TYR A 36 -1.21 12.20 -3.34
C TYR A 36 -2.29 13.23 -3.01
N TYR A 37 -3.22 12.84 -2.16
CA TYR A 37 -4.14 13.74 -1.48
C TYR A 37 -3.89 13.67 0.02
N ARG A 38 -3.74 14.82 0.67
CA ARG A 38 -3.54 14.93 2.11
C ARG A 38 -4.78 15.55 2.74
N ASP A 39 -5.34 14.84 3.72
CA ASP A 39 -6.46 15.33 4.51
C ASP A 39 -5.96 16.26 5.62
N GLU A 40 -6.21 17.55 5.44
CA GLU A 40 -5.80 18.63 6.35
C GLU A 40 -6.58 18.62 7.68
N LYS A 41 -7.67 17.85 7.78
CA LYS A 41 -8.50 17.79 9.00
C LYS A 41 -7.94 16.85 10.06
N SER A 42 -6.92 16.07 9.73
CA SER A 42 -6.32 15.11 10.66
C SER A 42 -5.32 15.81 11.59
N ILE A 43 -5.67 15.90 12.87
CA ILE A 43 -4.93 16.70 13.87
C ILE A 43 -3.75 15.92 14.48
N ILE A 44 -3.85 14.60 14.54
CA ILE A 44 -2.91 13.75 15.29
C ILE A 44 -1.84 13.13 14.37
N ASN A 45 -2.25 12.64 13.21
CA ASN A 45 -1.39 12.00 12.21
C ASN A 45 -1.65 12.59 10.84
N PHE A 46 -0.65 12.62 9.96
CA PHE A 46 -0.87 13.02 8.58
C PHE A 46 -1.55 11.89 7.81
N ARG A 47 -2.78 12.13 7.38
CA ARG A 47 -3.57 11.17 6.60
C ARG A 47 -3.38 11.46 5.12
N TYR A 48 -2.84 10.48 4.42
CA TYR A 48 -2.61 10.51 2.99
C TYR A 48 -3.50 9.49 2.27
N PHE A 49 -3.86 9.83 1.05
CA PHE A 49 -4.56 8.99 0.10
C PHE A 49 -3.72 8.86 -1.15
N PHE A 50 -3.55 7.63 -1.61
CA PHE A 50 -2.75 7.27 -2.77
C PHE A 50 -3.54 6.34 -3.69
N LEU A 51 -3.19 6.32 -4.97
CA LEU A 51 -3.75 5.35 -5.89
C LEU A 51 -3.18 3.96 -5.62
N SER A 52 -4.02 2.93 -5.70
CA SER A 52 -3.61 1.55 -5.42
C SER A 52 -2.45 1.06 -6.31
N LYS A 53 -2.32 1.63 -7.52
CA LYS A 53 -1.21 1.36 -8.45
C LYS A 53 0.16 1.75 -7.87
N ASP A 54 0.20 2.75 -6.98
CA ASP A 54 1.43 3.28 -6.40
C ASP A 54 1.77 2.58 -5.07
N SER A 55 0.99 1.59 -4.65
CA SER A 55 1.15 0.89 -3.35
C SER A 55 2.53 0.25 -3.17
N GLU A 56 3.08 -0.40 -4.21
CA GLU A 56 4.42 -1.00 -4.15
C GLU A 56 5.53 0.06 -3.99
N LEU A 57 5.37 1.21 -4.66
CA LEU A 57 6.32 2.33 -4.55
C LEU A 57 6.26 2.97 -3.16
N ILE A 58 5.05 3.15 -2.62
CA ILE A 58 4.85 3.68 -1.26
C ILE A 58 5.44 2.73 -0.22
N ASP A 59 5.19 1.41 -0.32
CA ASP A 59 5.77 0.41 0.58
C ASP A 59 7.31 0.43 0.55
N LEU A 60 7.91 0.59 -0.64
CA LEU A 60 9.35 0.74 -0.79
C LEU A 60 9.89 1.99 -0.08
N ILE A 61 9.21 3.13 -0.21
CA ILE A 61 9.59 4.38 0.47
C ILE A 61 9.58 4.20 1.98
N LEU A 62 8.52 3.59 2.50
CA LEU A 62 8.34 3.35 3.93
C LEU A 62 9.47 2.48 4.49
N LYS A 63 9.76 1.35 3.81
CA LYS A 63 10.82 0.41 4.23
C LYS A 63 12.21 1.02 4.12
N THR A 64 12.51 1.70 3.02
CA THR A 64 13.86 2.23 2.75
C THR A 64 14.24 3.34 3.73
N ASN A 65 13.27 4.16 4.11
CA ASN A 65 13.49 5.29 5.02
C ASN A 65 13.13 4.97 6.48
N ASN A 66 12.79 3.71 6.79
CA ASN A 66 12.36 3.25 8.11
C ASN A 66 11.24 4.12 8.72
N ILE A 67 10.30 4.55 7.88
CA ILE A 67 9.19 5.43 8.24
C ILE A 67 8.11 4.60 8.93
N VAL A 68 7.69 5.03 10.12
CA VAL A 68 6.60 4.37 10.84
C VAL A 68 5.27 4.88 10.28
N ALA A 69 4.52 3.97 9.67
CA ALA A 69 3.22 4.26 9.07
C ALA A 69 2.18 3.22 9.42
N ASN A 70 0.95 3.67 9.66
CA ASN A 70 -0.22 2.80 9.79
C ASN A 70 -0.99 2.80 8.47
N ILE A 71 -0.99 1.66 7.79
CA ILE A 71 -1.86 1.43 6.63
C ILE A 71 -3.21 0.97 7.17
N GLU A 72 -4.30 1.67 6.80
CA GLU A 72 -5.64 1.14 7.06
C GLU A 72 -5.86 0.00 6.07
N SER A 73 -5.54 -1.22 6.53
CA SER A 73 -5.63 -2.53 5.85
C SER A 73 -6.01 -2.46 4.36
N LEU A 74 -5.01 -2.43 3.47
CA LEU A 74 -5.24 -2.82 2.09
C LEU A 74 -5.85 -4.23 2.12
N PRO A 75 -6.96 -4.51 1.39
CA PRO A 75 -7.36 -5.89 1.16
C PRO A 75 -6.18 -6.55 0.48
N ILE A 76 -5.46 -7.39 1.22
CA ILE A 76 -4.33 -8.17 0.72
C ILE A 76 -4.89 -8.86 -0.52
N PRO A 77 -4.39 -8.60 -1.74
CA PRO A 77 -4.90 -9.30 -2.88
C PRO A 77 -4.66 -10.78 -2.59
N GLU A 78 -5.74 -11.56 -2.57
CA GLU A 78 -5.76 -13.00 -2.29
C GLU A 78 -4.85 -13.82 -3.23
N PHE A 79 -4.14 -13.16 -4.15
CA PHE A 79 -3.20 -13.66 -5.13
C PHE A 79 -2.12 -14.59 -4.56
N ASN A 80 -1.71 -14.40 -3.30
CA ASN A 80 -0.73 -15.30 -2.65
C ASN A 80 -1.38 -16.54 -2.01
N GLN A 81 -2.68 -16.50 -1.70
CA GLN A 81 -3.40 -17.66 -1.16
C GLN A 81 -3.80 -18.61 -2.28
N THR A 82 -4.25 -18.09 -3.44
CA THR A 82 -4.66 -18.91 -4.59
C THR A 82 -3.52 -19.79 -5.12
N LYS A 83 -2.29 -19.27 -5.22
CA LYS A 83 -1.11 -20.07 -5.63
C LYS A 83 -0.81 -21.23 -4.67
N LYS A 84 -0.93 -21.01 -3.36
CA LYS A 84 -0.72 -22.08 -2.37
C LYS A 84 -1.80 -23.15 -2.45
N ILE A 85 -3.06 -22.75 -2.63
CA ILE A 85 -4.20 -23.67 -2.77
C ILE A 85 -4.07 -24.50 -4.05
N GLN A 86 -3.68 -23.90 -5.18
CA GLN A 86 -3.44 -24.60 -6.44
C GLN A 86 -2.34 -25.66 -6.32
N LEU A 87 -1.23 -25.35 -5.63
CA LEU A 87 -0.16 -26.32 -5.38
C LEU A 87 -0.60 -27.50 -4.50
N ILE A 88 -1.43 -27.24 -3.49
CA ILE A 88 -2.01 -28.29 -2.64
C ILE A 88 -2.93 -29.18 -3.48
N TYR A 89 -3.81 -28.59 -4.30
CA TYR A 89 -4.72 -29.34 -5.16
C TYR A 89 -3.98 -30.24 -6.15
N LEU A 90 -2.89 -29.73 -6.75
CA LEU A 90 -2.04 -30.50 -7.65
C LEU A 90 -1.39 -31.70 -6.94
N LYS A 91 -0.88 -31.51 -5.71
CA LYS A 91 -0.28 -32.59 -4.93
C LYS A 91 -1.29 -33.70 -4.60
N VAL A 92 -2.52 -33.32 -4.23
CA VAL A 92 -3.59 -34.27 -3.95
C VAL A 92 -3.98 -35.04 -5.21
N ALA A 93 -4.13 -34.36 -6.35
CA ALA A 93 -4.45 -35.00 -7.62
C ALA A 93 -3.40 -36.05 -8.04
N ILE A 94 -2.11 -35.72 -7.89
CA ILE A 94 -1.02 -36.67 -8.16
C ILE A 94 -1.05 -37.87 -7.20
N GLY A 95 -1.33 -37.62 -5.91
CA GLY A 95 -1.44 -38.69 -4.92
C GLY A 95 -2.55 -39.70 -5.22
N ILE A 96 -3.69 -39.24 -5.77
CA ILE A 96 -4.80 -40.11 -6.18
C ILE A 96 -4.45 -40.95 -7.41
N ILE A 97 -3.68 -40.41 -8.36
CA ILE A 97 -3.33 -41.12 -9.60
C ILE A 97 -2.28 -42.22 -9.36
N ILE A 98 -1.45 -42.07 -8.34
CA ILE A 98 -0.34 -43.00 -8.04
C ILE A 98 -0.80 -44.20 -7.16
N ILE A 99 -2.00 -44.13 -6.58
CA ILE A 99 -2.64 -45.21 -5.81
C ILE A 99 -3.52 -46.05 -6.73
#